data_AF-A0A645FWR6-F1
#
_entry.id   AF-A0A645FWR6-F1
#
_cell.length_a   1.000
_cell.length_b   1.000
_cell.length_c   1.000
_cell.angle_alpha   90.00
_cell.angle_beta   90.00
_cell.angle_gamma   90.00
#
_symmetry.space_group_name_H-M   'P 1'
#
loop_
_entity.id
_entity.type
_entity.pdbx_description
1 polymer ?
#
loop_
_entity_poly.entity_id
_entity_poly.type
_entity_poly.pdbx_seq_one_letter_code
_entity_poly.pdbx_strand_id
1 'polypeptide(L)'
;MTDEYALGRFWNNTTSVDIFGERAGNHGVQTIGGQKVIAPGSYGKFIFKVTNSNDFEINVTIDLRESDANLPNIPMIYRLKRGVAGENFVGGNAWRDASAITEFVTMSPSSESYYTLEWEWDASSNSIDTAIGNQLTLPLYILDIIILAQ
;
A
#
# COMPACT_ATOMS: atom_id res chain seq x y z
N MET A 1 -5.57 45.46 5.54
CA MET A 1 -6.28 44.22 5.92
C MET A 1 -5.58 43.09 5.21
N THR A 2 -4.69 42.42 5.92
CA THR A 2 -3.96 41.24 5.45
C THR A 2 -4.84 40.03 5.71
N ASP A 3 -5.20 39.32 4.65
CA ASP A 3 -6.00 38.11 4.73
C ASP A 3 -5.09 36.95 5.18
N GLU A 4 -5.16 36.59 6.46
CA GLU A 4 -4.41 35.52 7.11
C GLU A 4 -5.01 34.13 6.83
N TYR A 5 -5.31 33.83 5.57
CA TYR A 5 -5.47 32.43 5.18
C TYR A 5 -4.07 31.85 4.99
N ALA A 6 -3.44 31.45 6.09
CA ALA A 6 -2.30 30.55 6.05
C ALA A 6 -2.73 29.32 5.25
N LEU A 7 -2.30 29.27 3.99
CA LEU A 7 -2.48 28.15 3.07
C LEU A 7 -2.24 26.86 3.84
N GLY A 8 -3.29 26.03 3.94
CA GLY A 8 -3.26 24.78 4.69
C GLY A 8 -1.94 24.06 4.42
N ARG A 9 -1.18 23.78 5.48
CA ARG A 9 0.08 23.06 5.35
C ARG A 9 -0.23 21.64 4.91
N PHE A 10 -0.20 21.40 3.60
CA PHE A 10 -0.18 20.06 3.04
C PHE A 10 1.20 19.45 3.33
N TRP A 11 1.27 18.57 4.32
CA TRP A 11 2.47 17.81 4.62
C TRP A 11 2.54 16.58 3.72
N ASN A 12 3.11 16.72 2.53
CA ASN A 12 3.39 15.58 1.66
C ASN A 12 4.75 14.98 2.05
N ASN A 13 4.76 13.96 2.92
CA ASN A 13 5.94 13.14 3.15
C ASN A 13 5.87 11.87 2.31
N THR A 14 6.54 11.87 1.16
CA THR A 14 6.69 10.65 0.35
C THR A 14 7.81 9.79 0.95
N THR A 15 7.45 8.60 1.44
CA THR A 15 8.43 7.61 1.90
C THR A 15 8.38 6.40 0.97
N SER A 16 9.52 6.03 0.39
CA SER A 16 9.63 4.78 -0.36
C SER A 16 10.04 3.67 0.60
N VAL A 17 9.20 2.64 0.72
CA VAL A 17 9.51 1.39 1.41
C VAL A 17 9.30 0.25 0.44
N ASP A 18 10.27 -0.66 0.39
CA ASP A 18 10.13 -1.92 -0.32
C ASP A 18 9.25 -2.88 0.50
N ILE A 19 7.93 -2.82 0.30
CA ILE A 19 6.96 -3.69 1.01
C ILE A 19 7.01 -5.15 0.56
N PHE A 20 7.65 -5.43 -0.58
CA PHE A 20 7.76 -6.75 -1.18
C PHE A 20 8.99 -7.51 -0.72
N GLY A 21 9.95 -6.88 -0.04
CA GLY A 21 11.16 -7.55 0.40
C GLY A 21 10.98 -8.60 1.51
N GLU A 22 11.99 -9.46 1.64
CA GLU A 22 12.05 -10.55 2.63
C GLU A 22 11.83 -10.02 4.05
N ARG A 23 10.75 -10.48 4.70
CA ARG A 23 10.37 -10.14 6.07
C ARG A 23 9.36 -11.15 6.62
N ALA A 24 9.21 -11.20 7.93
CA ALA A 24 8.21 -12.03 8.58
C ALA A 24 6.79 -11.67 8.08
N GLY A 25 6.07 -12.68 7.57
CA GLY A 25 4.74 -12.51 6.99
C GLY A 25 4.70 -12.32 5.48
N ASN A 26 5.86 -12.16 4.81
CA ASN A 26 5.95 -12.23 3.35
C ASN A 26 6.38 -13.65 2.92
N HIS A 27 5.77 -14.14 1.86
CA HIS A 27 5.98 -15.47 1.28
C HIS A 27 6.11 -15.35 -0.24
N GLY A 28 6.92 -16.21 -0.87
CA GLY A 28 7.18 -16.18 -2.32
C GLY A 28 8.17 -15.10 -2.76
N VAL A 29 8.73 -14.32 -1.83
CA VAL A 29 9.76 -13.31 -2.09
C VAL A 29 11.15 -13.94 -2.13
N GLN A 30 11.95 -13.58 -3.12
CA GLN A 30 13.35 -14.00 -3.25
C GLN A 30 14.26 -12.82 -3.60
N THR A 31 15.55 -12.95 -3.28
CA THR A 31 16.59 -12.05 -3.78
C THR A 31 17.43 -12.76 -4.83
N ILE A 32 17.35 -12.32 -6.09
CA ILE A 32 18.09 -12.87 -7.23
C ILE A 32 18.99 -11.78 -7.80
N GLY A 33 20.30 -12.01 -7.84
CA GLY A 33 21.25 -11.02 -8.39
C GLY A 33 21.26 -9.67 -7.65
N GLY A 34 20.88 -9.65 -6.37
CA GLY A 34 20.76 -8.42 -5.58
C GLY A 34 19.45 -7.65 -5.80
N GLN A 35 18.56 -8.14 -6.67
CA GLN A 35 17.22 -7.61 -6.87
C GLN A 35 16.20 -8.48 -6.15
N LYS A 36 15.22 -7.84 -5.52
CA LYS A 36 14.11 -8.55 -4.90
C LYS A 36 13.06 -8.84 -5.95
N VAL A 37 12.60 -10.08 -5.95
CA VAL A 37 11.69 -10.64 -6.94
C VAL A 37 10.54 -11.29 -6.20
N ILE A 38 9.34 -11.00 -6.67
CA ILE A 38 8.12 -11.73 -6.32
C ILE A 38 7.69 -12.57 -7.51
N ALA A 39 7.05 -13.69 -7.24
CA ALA A 39 6.51 -14.60 -8.23
C ALA A 39 4.98 -14.75 -8.07
N PRO A 40 4.27 -15.30 -9.06
CA PRO A 40 2.87 -15.68 -8.90
C PRO A 40 2.59 -16.42 -7.58
N GLY A 41 1.56 -15.97 -6.84
CA GLY A 41 1.17 -16.54 -5.55
C GLY A 41 2.01 -16.05 -4.38
N SER A 42 2.93 -15.10 -4.60
CA SER A 42 3.59 -14.38 -3.51
C SER A 42 2.57 -13.53 -2.78
N TYR A 43 2.68 -13.47 -1.46
CA TYR A 43 1.81 -12.66 -0.62
C TYR A 43 2.57 -12.11 0.57
N GLY A 44 2.02 -11.07 1.18
CA GLY A 44 2.67 -10.45 2.32
C GLY A 44 1.81 -9.45 3.07
N LYS A 45 2.45 -8.83 4.06
CA LYS A 45 1.82 -7.76 4.82
C LYS A 45 2.82 -6.66 5.18
N PHE A 46 2.32 -5.44 5.20
CA PHE A 46 3.04 -4.25 5.59
C PHE A 46 2.26 -3.48 6.66
N ILE A 47 2.90 -3.25 7.80
CA ILE A 47 2.32 -2.52 8.92
C ILE A 47 2.91 -1.12 8.94
N PHE A 48 2.05 -0.11 9.02
CA PHE A 48 2.46 1.28 9.16
C PHE A 48 1.61 2.01 10.19
N LYS A 49 2.10 3.16 10.62
CA LYS A 49 1.49 4.01 11.63
C LYS A 49 1.25 5.40 11.06
N VAL A 50 0.06 5.93 11.28
CA VAL A 50 -0.28 7.33 11.05
C VAL A 50 -0.37 8.01 12.42
N THR A 51 0.27 9.17 12.56
CA THR A 51 0.29 9.93 13.81
C THR A 51 -0.24 11.33 13.55
N ASN A 52 -1.23 11.76 14.34
CA ASN A 52 -1.60 13.16 14.43
C ASN A 52 -0.74 13.82 15.51
N SER A 53 0.32 14.51 15.11
CA SER A 53 1.19 15.24 16.05
C SER A 53 0.68 16.65 16.40
N ASN A 54 -0.48 17.05 15.87
CA ASN A 54 -1.09 18.35 16.18
C ASN A 54 -1.84 18.29 17.52
N ASP A 55 -2.14 19.47 18.06
CA ASP A 55 -2.99 19.67 19.24
C ASP A 55 -4.48 19.83 18.89
N PHE A 56 -4.83 19.72 17.61
CA PHE A 56 -6.20 19.71 17.10
C PHE A 56 -6.50 18.43 16.29
N GLU A 57 -7.79 18.16 16.09
CA GLU A 57 -8.29 17.03 15.32
C GLU A 57 -8.01 17.21 13.83
N ILE A 58 -7.61 16.13 13.14
CA ILE A 58 -7.39 16.13 11.68
C ILE A 58 -8.22 15.05 11.00
N ASN A 59 -8.56 15.29 9.74
CA ASN A 59 -9.11 14.24 8.88
C ASN A 59 -8.00 13.68 7.99
N VAL A 60 -7.91 12.35 7.94
CA VAL A 60 -6.93 11.64 7.13
C VAL A 60 -7.63 10.76 6.11
N THR A 61 -7.16 10.84 4.87
CA THR A 61 -7.50 9.90 3.81
C THR A 61 -6.27 9.04 3.50
N ILE A 62 -6.49 7.73 3.37
CA ILE A 62 -5.48 6.77 2.90
C ILE A 62 -5.99 6.14 1.60
N ASP A 63 -5.25 6.33 0.53
CA ASP A 63 -5.50 5.74 -0.79
C ASP A 63 -4.33 4.85 -1.22
N LEU A 64 -4.61 3.88 -2.09
CA LEU A 64 -3.58 3.10 -2.77
C LEU A 64 -3.57 3.40 -4.27
N ARG A 65 -2.39 3.44 -4.87
CA ARG A 65 -2.21 3.55 -6.33
C ARG A 65 -1.09 2.66 -6.81
N GLU A 66 -1.28 2.10 -8.00
CA GLU A 66 -0.30 1.22 -8.62
C GLU A 66 0.30 1.86 -9.87
N SER A 67 1.58 1.60 -10.08
CA SER A 67 2.28 1.85 -11.33
C SER A 67 2.98 0.57 -11.74
N ASP A 68 2.57 0.01 -12.87
CA ASP A 68 3.03 -1.28 -13.35
C ASP A 68 3.57 -1.18 -14.78
N ALA A 69 4.85 -1.51 -14.95
CA ALA A 69 5.52 -1.54 -16.25
C ALA A 69 5.54 -2.94 -16.90
N ASN A 70 4.93 -3.94 -16.28
CA ASN A 70 4.78 -5.29 -16.84
C ASN A 70 3.77 -5.28 -18.01
N LEU A 71 3.97 -6.18 -18.99
CA LEU A 71 2.99 -6.43 -20.04
C LEU A 71 2.80 -7.94 -20.28
N PRO A 72 1.72 -8.57 -19.78
CA PRO A 72 0.59 -7.97 -19.07
C PRO A 72 0.95 -7.48 -17.66
N ASN A 73 0.11 -6.63 -17.08
CA ASN A 73 0.26 -6.19 -15.69
C ASN A 73 0.19 -7.37 -14.72
N ILE A 74 0.88 -7.24 -13.59
CA ILE A 74 0.80 -8.17 -12.47
C ILE A 74 -0.60 -8.05 -11.84
N PRO A 75 -1.32 -9.16 -11.67
CA PRO A 75 -2.64 -9.18 -11.02
C PRO A 75 -2.49 -9.05 -9.48
N MET A 76 -2.05 -7.88 -9.02
CA MET A 76 -1.91 -7.61 -7.60
C MET A 76 -3.26 -7.27 -6.97
N ILE A 77 -3.54 -7.88 -5.82
CA ILE A 77 -4.74 -7.64 -5.02
C ILE A 77 -4.37 -7.34 -3.57
N TYR A 78 -5.23 -6.55 -2.93
CA TYR A 78 -4.95 -5.91 -1.65
C TYR A 78 -6.14 -5.97 -0.70
N ARG A 79 -5.85 -5.85 0.60
CA ARG A 79 -6.81 -5.53 1.66
C ARG A 79 -6.15 -4.67 2.74
N LEU A 80 -6.86 -3.65 3.22
CA LEU A 80 -6.37 -2.78 4.29
C LEU A 80 -7.12 -3.06 5.59
N LYS A 81 -6.38 -3.17 6.70
CA LYS A 81 -6.93 -3.35 8.05
C LYS A 81 -6.60 -2.17 8.94
N ARG A 82 -7.52 -1.82 9.83
CA ARG A 82 -7.25 -0.98 11.00
C ARG A 82 -6.65 -1.84 12.10
N GLY A 83 -5.47 -1.48 12.57
CA GLY A 83 -4.70 -2.19 13.59
C GLY A 83 -3.66 -3.15 13.04
N VAL A 84 -2.98 -3.86 13.95
CA VAL A 84 -1.89 -4.82 13.66
C VAL A 84 -2.35 -6.28 13.61
N ALA A 85 -3.56 -6.57 14.10
CA ALA A 85 -4.15 -7.90 14.19
C ALA A 85 -5.69 -7.83 14.12
N GLY A 86 -6.34 -8.98 13.93
CA GLY A 86 -7.81 -9.07 13.79
C GLY A 86 -8.31 -8.85 12.36
N GLU A 87 -9.64 -8.74 12.21
CA GLU A 87 -10.36 -8.72 10.93
C GLU A 87 -11.09 -7.38 10.66
N ASN A 88 -10.56 -6.26 11.16
CA ASN A 88 -11.15 -4.92 10.95
C ASN A 88 -10.76 -4.35 9.58
N PHE A 89 -11.26 -4.97 8.51
CA PHE A 89 -10.97 -4.59 7.14
C PHE A 89 -11.74 -3.35 6.68
N VAL A 90 -11.04 -2.41 6.07
CA VAL A 90 -11.61 -1.24 5.40
C VAL A 90 -12.40 -1.70 4.19
N GLY A 91 -13.69 -1.37 4.15
CA GLY A 91 -14.57 -1.78 3.05
C GLY A 91 -14.94 -3.27 3.02
N GLY A 92 -14.53 -4.07 4.02
CA GLY A 92 -14.82 -5.51 4.13
C GLY A 92 -13.64 -6.42 3.76
N ASN A 93 -13.78 -7.73 4.01
CA ASN A 93 -12.68 -8.71 3.94
C ASN A 93 -12.38 -9.24 2.50
N ALA A 94 -12.96 -8.65 1.47
CA ALA A 94 -12.72 -9.08 0.09
C ALA A 94 -11.41 -8.49 -0.44
N TRP A 95 -10.63 -9.29 -1.17
CA TRP A 95 -9.47 -8.83 -1.95
C TRP A 95 -9.91 -7.93 -3.09
N ARG A 96 -9.15 -6.86 -3.35
CA ARG A 96 -9.50 -5.81 -4.31
C ARG A 96 -8.26 -5.21 -4.97
N ASP A 97 -8.44 -4.60 -6.13
CA ASP A 97 -7.43 -3.74 -6.75
C ASP A 97 -7.13 -2.53 -5.84
N ALA A 98 -5.91 -1.96 -5.93
CA ALA A 98 -5.54 -0.80 -5.11
C ALA A 98 -6.53 0.37 -5.21
N SER A 99 -7.02 0.66 -6.42
CA SER A 99 -7.94 1.78 -6.68
C SER A 99 -9.30 1.65 -5.96
N ALA A 100 -9.63 0.47 -5.45
CA ALA A 100 -10.86 0.22 -4.69
C ALA A 100 -10.64 0.25 -3.17
N ILE A 101 -9.44 0.62 -2.70
CA ILE A 101 -9.10 0.80 -1.29
C ILE A 101 -8.92 2.28 -0.99
N THR A 102 -9.89 2.82 -0.24
CA THR A 102 -9.83 4.15 0.35
C THR A 102 -10.32 4.06 1.79
N GLU A 103 -9.57 4.66 2.72
CA GLU A 103 -9.94 4.81 4.12
C GLU A 103 -10.08 6.29 4.49
N PHE A 104 -11.13 6.61 5.25
CA PHE A 104 -11.33 7.91 5.86
C PHE A 104 -11.34 7.77 7.38
N VAL A 105 -10.51 8.54 8.07
CA VAL A 105 -10.42 8.52 9.53
C VAL A 105 -10.29 9.94 10.09
N THR A 106 -11.00 10.21 11.18
CA THR A 106 -10.82 11.40 11.98
C THR A 106 -9.91 11.04 13.16
N MET A 107 -8.81 11.79 13.33
CA MET A 107 -7.80 11.51 14.36
C MET A 107 -7.76 12.62 15.39
N SER A 108 -7.99 12.25 16.66
CA SER A 108 -7.88 13.17 17.80
C SER A 108 -6.47 13.78 17.93
N PRO A 109 -6.31 14.91 18.63
CA PRO A 109 -5.01 15.49 18.95
C PRO A 109 -4.03 14.47 19.54
N SER A 110 -2.76 14.55 19.15
CA SER A 110 -1.67 13.71 19.71
C SER A 110 -1.96 12.19 19.69
N SER A 111 -2.72 11.71 18.71
CA SER A 111 -3.15 10.32 18.59
C SER A 111 -2.40 9.55 17.51
N GLU A 112 -2.45 8.22 17.60
CA GLU A 112 -1.82 7.29 16.67
C GLU A 112 -2.81 6.22 16.21
N SER A 113 -2.76 5.88 14.92
CA SER A 113 -3.54 4.81 14.31
C SER A 113 -2.61 3.87 13.54
N TYR A 114 -2.72 2.57 13.81
CA TYR A 114 -1.98 1.53 13.10
C TYR A 114 -2.82 0.97 11.96
N TYR A 115 -2.15 0.57 10.88
CA TYR A 115 -2.76 -0.08 9.73
C TYR A 115 -1.91 -1.27 9.28
N THR A 116 -2.57 -2.29 8.75
CA THR A 116 -1.92 -3.41 8.08
C THR A 116 -2.46 -3.52 6.67
N LEU A 117 -1.60 -3.30 5.68
CA LEU A 117 -1.85 -3.63 4.28
C LEU A 117 -1.46 -5.08 4.04
N GLU A 118 -2.39 -5.90 3.55
CA GLU A 118 -2.11 -7.22 2.99
C GLU A 118 -2.08 -7.12 1.46
N TRP A 119 -1.18 -7.87 0.83
CA TRP A 119 -1.02 -7.91 -0.61
C TRP A 119 -0.81 -9.36 -1.08
N GLU A 120 -1.25 -9.65 -2.30
CA GLU A 120 -1.07 -10.95 -2.97
C GLU A 120 -0.97 -10.74 -4.48
N TRP A 121 -0.09 -11.51 -5.14
CA TRP A 121 -0.14 -11.72 -6.58
C TRP A 121 -1.15 -12.84 -6.85
N ASP A 122 -2.31 -12.52 -7.41
CA ASP A 122 -3.32 -13.51 -7.79
C ASP A 122 -2.81 -14.42 -8.93
N ALA A 123 -2.41 -15.64 -8.58
CA ALA A 123 -1.92 -16.65 -9.52
C ALA A 123 -3.04 -17.54 -10.12
N SER A 124 -4.27 -17.04 -10.17
CA SER A 124 -5.39 -17.78 -10.75
C SER A 124 -5.24 -18.04 -12.26
N SER A 125 -4.37 -17.30 -12.96
CA SER A 125 -4.20 -17.34 -14.41
C SER A 125 -2.79 -17.72 -14.86
N ASN A 126 -2.55 -19.03 -15.01
CA ASN A 126 -1.28 -19.58 -15.50
C ASN A 126 -0.76 -18.93 -16.80
N SER A 127 -1.65 -18.53 -17.72
CA SER A 127 -1.25 -17.89 -18.98
C SER A 127 -0.73 -16.48 -18.77
N ILE A 128 -1.32 -15.71 -17.85
CA ILE A 128 -0.85 -14.36 -17.50
C ILE A 128 0.49 -14.48 -16.77
N ASP A 129 0.57 -15.38 -15.79
CA ASP A 129 1.78 -15.63 -15.00
C ASP A 129 2.97 -16.05 -15.88
N THR A 130 2.72 -16.97 -16.83
CA THR A 130 3.74 -17.40 -17.79
C THR A 130 4.16 -16.28 -18.73
N ALA A 131 3.23 -15.41 -19.16
CA ALA A 131 3.56 -14.28 -20.01
C ALA A 131 4.43 -13.25 -19.27
N ILE A 132 4.13 -12.98 -18.00
CA ILE A 132 4.91 -12.06 -17.15
C ILE A 132 6.32 -12.61 -16.93
N GLY A 133 6.44 -13.89 -16.55
CA GLY A 133 7.74 -14.52 -16.29
C GLY A 133 8.67 -14.63 -17.52
N ASN A 134 8.13 -14.53 -18.74
CA ASN A 134 8.91 -14.62 -19.98
C ASN A 134 9.29 -13.25 -20.59
N GLN A 135 9.00 -12.14 -19.91
CA GLN A 135 9.37 -10.81 -20.39
C GLN A 135 10.90 -10.65 -20.41
N LEU A 136 11.42 -10.01 -21.47
CA LEU A 136 12.87 -9.80 -21.68
C LEU A 136 13.41 -8.53 -20.97
N THR A 137 12.51 -7.67 -20.50
CA THR A 137 12.84 -6.48 -19.70
C THR A 137 12.92 -6.83 -18.22
N LEU A 138 13.52 -5.96 -17.41
CA LEU A 138 13.34 -5.98 -15.96
C LEU A 138 12.08 -5.16 -15.65
N PRO A 139 10.90 -5.77 -15.51
CA PRO A 139 9.70 -5.01 -15.25
C PRO A 139 9.72 -4.45 -13.82
N LEU A 140 9.09 -3.30 -13.63
CA LEU A 140 9.00 -2.60 -12.35
C LEU A 140 7.54 -2.50 -11.93
N TYR A 141 7.28 -2.83 -10.67
CA TYR A 141 5.99 -2.66 -10.03
C TYR A 141 6.15 -1.75 -8.80
N ILE A 142 5.29 -0.74 -8.69
CA ILE A 142 5.27 0.21 -7.57
C ILE A 142 3.85 0.29 -7.02
N LEU A 143 3.73 0.17 -5.70
CA LEU A 143 2.54 0.54 -4.96
C LEU A 143 2.81 1.81 -4.14
N ASP A 144 2.03 2.84 -4.38
CA ASP A 144 2.00 4.06 -3.59
C ASP A 144 0.90 3.97 -2.52
N ILE A 145 1.28 4.19 -1.26
CA ILE A 145 0.34 4.44 -0.15
C ILE A 145 0.28 5.95 0.05
N ILE A 146 -0.83 6.57 -0.33
CA ILE A 146 -1.01 8.02 -0.31
C ILE A 146 -1.80 8.39 0.93
N ILE A 147 -1.19 9.17 1.82
CA ILE A 147 -1.78 9.60 3.08
C ILE A 147 -1.90 11.12 3.04
N LEU A 148 -3.13 11.63 3.04
CA LEU A 148 -3.43 13.06 3.00
C LEU A 148 -4.10 13.47 4.30
N ALA A 149 -3.56 14.49 4.96
CA ALA A 149 -4.14 15.09 6.17
C ALA A 149 -4.69 16.48 5.86
N GLN A 150 -5.88 16.78 6.39
CA GLN A 150 -6.60 18.04 6.23
C GLN A 150 -7.07 18.57 7.59
#